data_AF-A0A976KLI5-F1
#
_entry.id   AF-A0A976KLI5-F1
#
_cell.length_a   1.000
_cell.length_b   1.000
_cell.length_c   1.000
_cell.angle_alpha   90.00
_cell.angle_beta   90.00
_cell.angle_gamma   90.00
#
_symmetry.space_group_name_H-M   'P 1'
#
loop_
_entity.id
_entity.type
_entity.pdbx_description
1 polymer ?
#
loop_
_entity_poly.entity_id
_entity_poly.type
_entity_poly.pdbx_seq_one_letter_code
_entity_poly.pdbx_strand_id
1 'polypeptide(L)' 'MTGPASDRAIIFDVGNVLIHIDFEKVFQYWASQADIPVDHIRDRFHVDSAYQQHERGEITASQY' A
#
# COMPACT_ATOMS: atom_id res chain seq x y z
N MET A 1 5.20 19.80 -42.75
CA MET A 1 5.06 18.40 -42.31
C MET A 1 5.18 18.37 -40.80
N THR A 2 4.06 18.32 -40.08
CA THR A 2 4.03 18.19 -38.61
C THR A 2 4.22 16.72 -38.27
N GLY A 3 5.37 16.35 -37.70
CA GLY A 3 5.60 15.00 -37.16
C GLY A 3 4.63 14.70 -36.01
N PRO A 4 4.40 13.42 -35.66
CA PRO A 4 3.47 13.06 -34.59
C PRO A 4 3.87 13.81 -33.31
N ALA A 5 2.89 14.40 -32.64
CA ALA A 5 3.12 15.09 -31.38
C ALA A 5 3.85 14.13 -30.44
N SER A 6 5.03 14.53 -29.97
CA SER A 6 5.83 13.80 -28.97
C SER A 6 4.93 13.15 -27.93
N ASP A 7 5.10 11.85 -27.77
CA ASP A 7 4.26 10.95 -26.98
C ASP A 7 4.06 11.49 -25.55
N ARG A 8 2.88 12.09 -25.29
CA ARG A 8 2.56 12.57 -23.94
C ARG A 8 1.89 11.44 -23.17
N ALA A 9 2.54 10.99 -22.10
CA ALA A 9 1.95 10.09 -21.12
C ALA A 9 1.56 10.86 -19.85
N ILE A 10 0.45 10.45 -19.23
CA ILE A 10 0.09 10.86 -17.87
C ILE A 10 0.16 9.60 -17.00
N ILE A 11 0.96 9.67 -15.95
CA ILE A 11 1.15 8.57 -15.00
C ILE A 11 0.45 8.95 -13.70
N PHE A 12 -0.38 8.05 -13.19
CA PHE A 12 -1.03 8.20 -11.89
C PHE A 12 -0.51 7.13 -10.95
N ASP A 13 -0.19 7.54 -9.73
CA ASP A 13 -0.13 6.61 -8.60
C ASP A 13 -1.55 6.17 -8.23
N VAL A 14 -1.67 5.10 -7.45
CA VAL A 14 -2.97 4.53 -7.05
C VAL A 14 -3.38 5.07 -5.69
N GLY A 15 -2.56 4.84 -4.67
CA GLY A 15 -2.88 5.15 -3.28
C GLY A 15 -2.87 6.65 -3.01
N ASN A 16 -3.96 7.17 -2.47
CA ASN A 16 -4.20 8.60 -2.24
C ASN A 16 -4.09 9.49 -3.48
N VAL A 17 -4.17 8.92 -4.69
CA VAL A 17 -4.31 9.63 -5.96
C VAL A 17 -5.60 9.23 -6.67
N LEU A 18 -5.73 7.96 -7.04
CA LEU A 18 -6.96 7.44 -7.68
C LEU A 18 -7.96 6.92 -6.66
N ILE A 19 -7.47 6.36 -5.55
CA ILE A 19 -8.29 5.85 -4.46
C ILE A 19 -7.78 6.38 -3.13
N HIS A 20 -8.69 6.68 -2.19
CA HIS A 20 -8.30 7.06 -0.85
C HIS A 20 -7.90 5.82 -0.05
N ILE A 21 -6.71 5.83 0.54
CA ILE A 21 -6.21 4.79 1.43
C ILE A 21 -6.10 5.36 2.84
N ASP A 22 -6.75 4.69 3.79
CA ASP A 22 -6.79 5.05 5.20
C ASP A 22 -6.40 3.83 6.04
N PHE A 23 -5.14 3.79 6.48
CA PHE A 23 -4.60 2.68 7.27
C PHE A 23 -5.20 2.58 8.67
N GLU A 24 -5.75 3.67 9.21
CA GLU A 24 -6.41 3.62 10.52
C GLU A 24 -7.64 2.71 10.46
N LYS A 25 -8.41 2.75 9.37
CA LYS A 25 -9.53 1.81 9.15
C LYS A 25 -9.07 0.37 9.03
N VAL A 26 -7.92 0.15 8.40
CA VAL A 26 -7.32 -1.20 8.28
C VAL A 26 -6.94 -1.72 9.66
N PHE A 27 -6.28 -0.91 10.49
CA PHE A 27 -5.91 -1.28 11.84
C PHE A 27 -7.12 -1.57 12.72
N GLN A 28 -8.15 -0.72 12.66
CA GLN A 28 -9.42 -0.92 13.39
C GLN A 28 -10.09 -2.23 12.97
N TYR A 29 -10.13 -2.53 11.67
CA TYR A 29 -10.72 -3.77 11.18
C TYR A 29 -9.95 -5.00 11.68
N TRP A 30 -8.63 -5.03 11.54
CA TRP A 30 -7.81 -6.15 12.02
C TRP A 30 -7.89 -6.33 13.54
N ALA A 31 -7.83 -5.23 14.30
CA ALA A 31 -7.99 -5.25 15.75
C ALA A 31 -9.35 -5.82 16.17
N SER A 32 -10.43 -5.42 15.47
CA SER A 32 -11.77 -5.98 15.68
C SER A 32 -11.86 -7.46 15.35
N GLN A 33 -11.20 -7.93 14.29
CA GLN A 33 -11.21 -9.36 13.93
C GLN A 33 -10.39 -10.23 14.90
N ALA A 34 -9.36 -9.66 15.50
CA ALA A 34 -8.49 -10.34 16.44
C ALA A 34 -8.90 -10.19 17.92
N ASP A 35 -9.93 -9.39 18.22
CA ASP A 35 -10.39 -9.04 19.56
C ASP A 35 -9.27 -8.48 20.47
N ILE A 36 -8.48 -7.54 19.92
CA ILE A 36 -7.40 -6.85 20.63
C ILE A 36 -7.51 -5.32 20.47
N PRO A 37 -6.90 -4.53 21.37
CA PRO A 37 -6.86 -3.07 21.20
C PRO A 37 -6.10 -2.67 19.93
N VAL A 38 -6.60 -1.65 19.22
CA VAL A 38 -6.01 -1.16 17.95
C VAL A 38 -4.55 -0.75 18.08
N ASP A 39 -4.15 -0.26 19.25
CA ASP A 39 -2.76 0.15 19.56
C ASP A 39 -1.78 -1.00 19.35
N HIS A 40 -2.17 -2.25 19.65
CA HIS A 40 -1.31 -3.41 19.42
C HIS A 40 -1.00 -3.66 17.94
N ILE A 41 -1.97 -3.39 17.05
CA ILE A 41 -1.78 -3.51 15.60
C ILE A 41 -0.94 -2.32 15.11
N ARG A 42 -1.33 -1.12 15.52
CA ARG A 42 -0.71 0.14 15.11
C ARG A 42 0.76 0.23 15.49
N ASP A 43 1.11 -0.19 16.71
CA ASP A 43 2.49 -0.17 17.22
C ASP A 43 3.38 -1.23 16.56
N ARG A 44 2.77 -2.25 15.93
CA ARG A 44 3.49 -3.34 15.27
C ARG A 44 3.61 -3.16 13.75
N PHE A 45 2.75 -2.35 13.15
CA PHE A 45 2.80 -2.10 11.72
C PHE A 45 3.91 -1.11 11.37
N HIS A 46 4.85 -1.55 10.54
CA HIS A 46 5.94 -0.72 10.05
C HIS A 46 6.19 -0.98 8.56
N VAL A 47 6.60 0.08 7.86
CA VAL A 47 7.15 -0.03 6.51
C VAL A 47 8.61 -0.47 6.63
N ASP A 48 8.81 -1.76 6.85
CA ASP A 48 10.12 -2.38 7.06
C ASP A 48 10.66 -3.02 5.77
N SER A 49 11.78 -3.75 5.89
CA SER A 49 12.39 -4.42 4.73
C SER A 49 11.51 -5.50 4.13
N ALA A 50 10.74 -6.23 4.95
CA ALA A 50 9.87 -7.30 4.47
C ALA A 50 8.71 -6.71 3.67
N TYR A 51 8.14 -5.58 4.13
CA TYR A 51 7.10 -4.85 3.39
C TYR A 51 7.59 -4.44 2.00
N GLN A 52 8.79 -3.84 1.92
CA GLN A 52 9.35 -3.39 0.65
C GLN A 52 9.73 -4.56 -0.28
N GLN A 53 10.24 -5.67 0.27
CA GLN A 53 10.51 -6.88 -0.50
C GLN A 53 9.22 -7.44 -1.12
N HIS A 54 8.13 -7.45 -0.35
CA HIS A 54 6.82 -7.87 -0.84
C HIS A 54 6.30 -6.93 -1.94
N GLU A 55 6.41 -5.61 -1.79
CA GLU A 55 6.02 -4.64 -2.83
C GLU A 55 6.82 -4.78 -4.13
N ARG A 56 8.11 -5.16 -4.04
CA ARG A 56 8.94 -5.43 -5.21
C ARG A 56 8.75 -6.83 -5.82
N GLY A 57 7.94 -7.68 -5.18
CA GLY A 57 7.72 -9.07 -5.60
C GLY A 57 8.90 -10.00 -5.32
N GLU A 58 9.78 -9.65 -4.39
CA GLU A 58 10.96 -10.45 -4.01
C GLU A 58 10.59 -11.61 -3.06
N ILE A 59 9.48 -11.46 -2.33
CA ILE A 59 8.87 -12.51 -1.50
C ILE A 59 7.38 -12.64 -1.82
N THR A 60 6.83 -13.84 -1.65
CA THR A 60 5.39 -14.08 -1.80
C THR A 60 4.61 -13.57 -0.59
N ALA A 61 3.30 -13.39 -0.74
CA ALA A 61 2.41 -13.05 0.37
C ALA A 61 2.39 -14.09 1.49
N SER A 62 2.79 -15.34 1.23
CA SER A 62 2.91 -16.38 2.26
C SER A 62 4.27 -16.37 2.98
N GLN A 63 5.25 -15.66 2.42
CA GLN A 63 6.58 -15.48 3.01
C GLN A 63 6.66 -14.18 3.84
N TYR A 64 5.73 -13.24 3.60
CA TYR A 64 5.50 -12.05 4.40
C TYR A 64 4.63 -12.40 5.63
#